data_AF-A0A1B9XYK6-F1
#
_entry.id   AF-A0A1B9XYK6-F1
#
_cell.length_a   1.000
_cell.length_b   1.000
_cell.length_c   1.000
_cell.angle_alpha   90.00
_cell.angle_beta   90.00
_cell.angle_gamma   90.00
#
_symmetry.space_group_name_H-M   'P 1'
#
loop_
_entity.id
_entity.type
_entity.pdbx_description
1 polymer ?
#
loop_
_entity_poly.entity_id
_entity_poly.type
_entity_poly.pdbx_seq_one_letter_code
_entity_poly.pdbx_strand_id
1 'polypeptide(L)' 'MTLYQLINTPENLGVIVKLVKNKILVDSTVLHHLSIYDKYYELEGTKTERYKLLSKEFKKHPKTIQKIIKKLNQNAR' A
#
# COMPACT_ATOMS: atom_id res chain seq x y z
N MET A 1 -15.77 11.14 0.20
CA MET A 1 -14.31 10.97 0.44
C MET A 1 -13.97 9.51 0.26
N THR A 2 -12.95 9.21 -0.53
CA THR A 2 -12.45 7.83 -0.63
C THR A 2 -11.54 7.53 0.56
N LEU A 3 -11.47 6.27 1.01
CA LEU A 3 -10.58 5.84 2.11
C LEU A 3 -9.11 6.26 1.90
N TYR A 4 -8.70 6.38 0.64
CA TYR A 4 -7.38 6.87 0.25
C TYR A 4 -7.13 8.33 0.67
N GLN A 5 -8.14 9.19 0.50
CA GLN A 5 -8.08 10.57 0.99
C GLN A 5 -8.03 10.64 2.51
N LEU A 6 -8.51 9.60 3.21
CA LEU A 6 -8.50 9.51 4.67
C LEU A 6 -7.14 9.06 5.22
N ILE A 7 -6.35 8.28 4.46
CA ILE A 7 -5.00 7.86 4.88
C ILE A 7 -3.97 8.97 4.60
N ASN A 8 -4.15 9.72 3.51
CA ASN A 8 -3.28 10.82 3.09
C ASN A 8 -3.63 12.18 3.74
N THR A 9 -4.46 12.22 4.78
CA THR A 9 -4.57 13.41 5.61
C THR A 9 -3.32 13.55 6.50
N PRO A 10 -2.77 14.77 6.64
CA PRO A 10 -1.57 15.03 7.44
C PRO A 10 -1.67 14.50 8.89
N GLU A 11 -2.88 14.52 9.43
CA GLU A 11 -3.21 14.08 10.78
C GLU A 11 -3.02 12.57 10.95
N ASN A 12 -3.44 11.76 9.97
CA ASN A 12 -3.35 10.29 10.05
C ASN A 12 -1.95 9.77 9.73
N LEU A 13 -1.23 10.44 8.83
CA LEU A 13 0.19 10.17 8.57
C LEU A 13 1.04 10.44 9.82
N GLY A 14 0.71 11.49 10.58
CA GLY A 14 1.32 11.79 11.87
C GLY A 14 1.06 10.73 12.94
N VAL A 15 -0.11 10.09 12.93
CA VAL A 15 -0.43 8.96 13.83
C VAL A 15 0.41 7.74 13.47
N ILE A 16 0.57 7.40 12.18
CA ILE A 16 1.41 6.27 11.74
C ILE A 16 2.88 6.49 12.16
N VAL A 17 3.42 7.69 11.98
CA VAL A 17 4.78 8.04 12.43
C VAL A 17 4.91 7.96 13.95
N LYS A 18 3.90 8.41 14.71
CA LYS A 18 3.88 8.28 16.18
C LYS A 18 3.82 6.81 16.62
N LEU A 19 3.12 5.94 15.91
CA LEU A 19 3.06 4.50 16.20
C LEU A 19 4.40 3.80 15.96
N VAL A 20 5.08 4.13 14.85
CA VAL A 20 6.44 3.66 14.55
C VAL A 20 7.44 4.15 15.62
N LYS A 21 7.35 5.43 16.01
CA LYS A 21 8.23 6.04 17.02
C LYS A 21 8.04 5.45 18.43
N ASN A 22 6.84 4.95 18.74
CA ASN A 22 6.49 4.35 20.03
C ASN A 22 6.75 2.84 20.14
N LYS A 23 7.48 2.22 19.20
CA LYS A 23 7.81 0.78 19.20
C LYS A 23 6.58 -0.14 19.27
N ILE A 24 5.39 0.35 18.94
CA ILE A 24 4.31 -0.56 18.52
C ILE A 24 4.86 -1.18 17.25
N LEU A 25 5.10 -2.50 17.25
CA LEU A 25 5.67 -3.26 16.15
C LEU A 25 4.79 -3.08 14.90
N VAL A 26 4.96 -1.96 14.21
CA VAL A 26 4.38 -1.74 12.89
C VAL A 26 5.20 -2.67 12.01
N ASP A 27 4.63 -3.84 11.76
CA ASP A 27 5.25 -4.86 10.93
C ASP A 27 5.69 -4.19 9.63
N SER A 28 7.00 -4.17 9.38
CA SER A 28 7.61 -3.58 8.18
C SER A 28 6.94 -4.06 6.89
N THR A 29 6.35 -5.26 6.95
CA THR A 29 5.53 -5.86 5.89
C THR A 29 4.30 -5.02 5.55
N VAL A 30 3.62 -4.45 6.55
CA VAL A 30 2.44 -3.59 6.37
C VAL A 30 2.82 -2.29 5.68
N LEU A 31 3.92 -1.66 6.09
CA LEU A 31 4.45 -0.46 5.43
C LEU A 31 4.80 -0.75 3.96
N HIS A 32 5.50 -1.85 3.70
CA HIS A 32 5.80 -2.28 2.33
C HIS A 32 4.53 -2.53 1.50
N HIS A 33 3.49 -3.12 2.08
CA HIS A 33 2.23 -3.36 1.40
C HIS A 33 1.49 -2.05 1.09
N LEU A 34 1.52 -1.08 2.00
CA LEU A 34 0.96 0.25 1.78
C LEU A 34 1.70 0.99 0.67
N SER A 35 3.04 0.96 0.64
CA SER A 35 3.82 1.58 -0.45
C SER A 35 3.53 0.95 -1.82
N ILE A 36 3.34 -0.38 -1.89
CA ILE A 36 2.94 -1.08 -3.12
C ILE A 36 1.54 -0.63 -3.56
N TYR A 37 0.64 -0.42 -2.60
CA TYR A 37 -0.73 0.00 -2.86
C TYR A 37 -0.79 1.44 -3.37
N ASP A 38 -0.05 2.34 -2.75
CA ASP A 38 0.07 3.75 -3.14
C ASP A 38 0.51 3.86 -4.62
N LYS A 39 1.65 3.24 -4.97
CA LYS A 39 2.14 3.21 -6.35
C LYS A 39 1.20 2.54 -7.34
N TYR A 40 0.40 1.55 -6.92
CA TYR A 40 -0.57 0.92 -7.82
C TYR A 40 -1.66 1.89 -8.29
N TYR A 41 -2.05 2.87 -7.46
CA TYR A 41 -3.05 3.87 -7.81
C TYR A 41 -2.44 5.09 -8.52
N GLU A 42 -1.17 5.39 -8.30
CA GLU A 42 -0.44 6.42 -9.06
C GLU A 42 -0.14 5.99 -10.50
N LEU A 43 0.10 4.70 -10.75
CA LEU A 43 0.40 4.20 -12.09
C LEU A 43 -0.84 4.21 -12.99
N GLU A 44 -0.70 4.75 -14.20
CA GLU A 44 -1.72 4.67 -15.24
C GLU A 44 -1.59 3.38 -16.09
N GLY A 45 -2.64 3.03 -16.83
CA GLY A 45 -2.69 1.82 -17.66
C GLY A 45 -3.55 0.68 -17.08
N THR A 46 -3.50 -0.48 -17.71
CA THR A 46 -4.33 -1.64 -17.34
C THR A 46 -3.85 -2.30 -16.05
N LYS A 47 -4.75 -3.00 -15.32
CA LYS A 47 -4.42 -3.70 -14.06
C LYS A 47 -3.20 -4.62 -14.21
N THR A 48 -3.13 -5.34 -15.34
CA THR A 48 -2.06 -6.30 -15.64
C THR A 48 -0.71 -5.61 -15.85
N GLU A 49 -0.69 -4.45 -16.50
CA GLU A 49 0.52 -3.65 -16.70
C GLU A 49 1.02 -3.07 -15.37
N ARG A 50 0.12 -2.54 -14.54
CA ARG A 50 0.46 -2.03 -13.21
C ARG A 50 1.10 -3.10 -12.35
N TYR A 51 0.56 -4.33 -12.34
CA TYR A 51 1.18 -5.44 -11.60
C TYR A 51 2.56 -5.83 -12.12
N LYS A 52 2.79 -5.78 -13.43
CA LYS A 52 4.11 -6.05 -14.03
C LYS A 52 5.12 -4.97 -13.67
N LEU A 53 4.74 -3.70 -13.68
CA LEU A 53 5.60 -2.58 -13.30
C LEU A 53 5.99 -2.65 -11.83
N LEU A 54 5.02 -2.84 -10.94
CA LEU A 54 5.28 -3.02 -9.50
C LEU A 54 6.09 -4.27 -9.20
N SER A 55 5.88 -5.34 -9.96
CA SER A 55 6.67 -6.57 -9.82
C SER A 55 8.16 -6.32 -10.05
N LYS A 56 8.51 -5.53 -11.07
CA LYS A 56 9.90 -5.14 -11.35
C LYS A 56 10.47 -4.24 -10.26
N GLU A 57 9.70 -3.26 -9.83
CA GLU A 57 10.17 -2.26 -8.86
C GLU A 57 10.39 -2.85 -7.46
N PHE A 58 9.43 -3.63 -6.98
CA PHE A 58 9.48 -4.23 -5.64
C PHE A 58 10.13 -5.61 -5.61
N LYS A 59 10.66 -6.10 -6.75
CA LYS A 59 11.27 -7.44 -6.92
C LYS A 59 10.39 -8.57 -6.36
N LYS A 60 9.07 -8.48 -6.55
CA LYS A 60 8.08 -9.48 -6.10
C LYS A 60 7.35 -10.05 -7.30
N HIS A 61 6.92 -11.31 -7.22
CA HIS A 61 6.13 -11.92 -8.27
C HIS A 61 4.80 -11.16 -8.49
N PRO A 62 4.30 -10.99 -9.73
CA PRO A 62 3.07 -10.23 -9.99
C PRO A 62 1.84 -10.76 -9.24
N LYS A 63 1.73 -12.09 -9.08
CA LYS A 63 0.68 -12.72 -8.24
C LYS A 63 0.74 -12.28 -6.78
N THR A 64 1.93 -12.01 -6.23
CA THR A 64 2.10 -11.54 -4.86
C THR A 64 1.61 -10.10 -4.72
N ILE A 65 1.98 -9.23 -5.67
CA ILE A 65 1.46 -7.86 -5.75
C ILE A 65 -0.08 -7.87 -5.82
N GLN A 66 -0.64 -8.70 -6.71
CA GLN A 66 -2.10 -8.85 -6.84
C GLN A 66 -2.76 -9.29 -5.53
N LYS A 67 -2.19 -10.27 -4.81
CA LYS A 67 -2.69 -10.71 -3.50
C LYS A 67 -2.66 -9.58 -2.46
N ILE A 68 -1.58 -8.80 -2.42
CA ILE A 68 -1.44 -7.66 -1.50
C ILE A 68 -2.53 -6.61 -1.76
N ILE A 69 -2.69 -6.19 -3.02
CA ILE A 69 -3.73 -5.21 -3.41
C ILE A 69 -5.13 -5.74 -3.10
N LYS A 70 -5.41 -7.02 -3.38
CA LYS A 70 -6.71 -7.65 -3.08
C LYS A 70 -6.97 -7.69 -1.57
N LYS A 71 -5.97 -8.05 -0.75
CA LYS A 71 -6.10 -8.12 0.70
C LYS A 71 -6.38 -6.75 1.31
N LEU A 72 -5.67 -5.71 0.86
CA LEU A 72 -5.90 -4.33 1.31
C LEU A 72 -7.28 -3.81 0.91
N ASN A 73 -7.75 -4.12 -0.30
CA ASN A 73 -9.10 -3.77 -0.74
C ASN A 73 -10.23 -4.50 0.01
N GLN A 74 -9.99 -5.74 0.48
CA GLN A 74 -10.97 -6.50 1.26
C GLN A 74 -11.11 -5.97 2.69
N ASN A 75 -10.00 -5.57 3.31
CA ASN A 75 -10.02 -4.98 4.66
C ASN A 75 -10.52 -3.52 4.67
N ALA A 76 -10.77 -2.93 3.51
CA ALA A 76 -11.31 -1.58 3.36
C ALA A 76 -12.86 -1.54 3.27
N ARG A 77 -13.52 -2.69 3.27
CA ARG A 77 -14.98 -2.85 3.39
C ARG A 77 -15.37 -3.18 4.81
#